data_AF-A0A839E3I3-F1
#
_entry.id   AF-A0A839E3I3-F1
#
_cell.length_a   1.000
_cell.length_b   1.000
_cell.length_c   1.000
_cell.angle_alpha   90.00
_cell.angle_beta   90.00
_cell.angle_gamma   90.00
#
_symmetry.space_group_name_H-M   'P 1'
#
loop_
_entity.id
_entity.type
_entity.pdbx_description
1 polymer ?
#
loop_
_entity_poly.entity_id
_entity_poly.type
_entity_poly.pdbx_seq_one_letter_code
_entity_poly.pdbx_strand_id
1 'polypeptide(L)'
;MGMPEQHRQLAALLEIERESTRLITVSPLLIPGLLQTAEYARGIMTAGGVPTSEIDTRVAVRLGRRDAINRKDPAQLRAFIGEAVLNQLIGSPEIMLDQLRELLKYADQANVEIRVIPARCGWHPGLEGPFDLVGFDDRTSVVHLENRVSGLFLHELDEVKAYESALDRVQEVAMSPEGSVELIADVINRMETTS
;
A
#
# COMPACT_ATOMS: atom_id res chain seq x y z
N MET A 1 -15.17 -19.29 -8.42
CA MET A 1 -16.35 -18.45 -8.12
C MET A 1 -15.96 -17.57 -6.95
N GLY A 2 -15.53 -16.33 -7.20
CA GLY A 2 -15.19 -15.39 -6.12
C GLY A 2 -16.43 -15.18 -5.24
N MET A 3 -16.27 -15.38 -3.93
CA MET A 3 -17.38 -15.28 -2.98
C MET A 3 -18.02 -13.88 -3.13
N PRO A 4 -19.36 -13.75 -3.22
CA PRO A 4 -20.04 -12.46 -3.40
C PRO A 4 -19.63 -11.36 -2.41
N GLU A 5 -19.09 -11.76 -1.27
CA GLU A 5 -18.54 -10.89 -0.24
C GLU A 5 -17.24 -10.17 -0.66
N GLN A 6 -16.31 -10.85 -1.33
CA GLN A 6 -15.05 -10.24 -1.78
C GLN A 6 -15.28 -9.14 -2.82
N HIS A 7 -16.22 -9.37 -3.75
CA HIS A 7 -16.61 -8.35 -4.72
C HIS A 7 -17.27 -7.15 -4.06
N ARG A 8 -18.11 -7.37 -3.04
CA ARG A 8 -18.73 -6.28 -2.27
C ARG A 8 -17.69 -5.49 -1.47
N GLN A 9 -16.75 -6.15 -0.83
CA GLN A 9 -15.65 -5.49 -0.09
C GLN A 9 -14.78 -4.66 -1.03
N LEU A 10 -14.44 -5.19 -2.21
CA LEU A 10 -13.67 -4.45 -3.20
C LEU A 10 -14.43 -3.24 -3.75
N ALA A 11 -15.73 -3.37 -4.01
CA ALA A 11 -16.56 -2.25 -4.43
C ALA A 11 -16.65 -1.16 -3.34
N ALA A 12 -16.83 -1.56 -2.08
CA ALA A 12 -16.82 -0.63 -0.94
C ALA A 12 -15.47 0.07 -0.80
N LEU A 13 -14.35 -0.66 -0.93
CA LEU A 13 -13.01 -0.08 -0.90
C LEU A 13 -12.83 0.98 -2.00
N LEU A 14 -13.22 0.66 -3.24
CA LEU A 14 -13.14 1.60 -4.37
C LEU A 14 -13.99 2.85 -4.12
N GLU A 15 -15.18 2.70 -3.54
CA GLU A 15 -16.06 3.81 -3.22
C GLU A 15 -15.44 4.74 -2.16
N ILE A 16 -14.92 4.17 -1.06
CA ILE A 16 -14.29 4.98 -0.01
C ILE A 16 -13.00 5.65 -0.50
N GLU A 17 -12.17 4.98 -1.29
CA GLU A 17 -10.95 5.57 -1.89
C GLU A 17 -11.32 6.73 -2.82
N ARG A 18 -12.35 6.56 -3.64
CA ARG A 18 -12.85 7.59 -4.56
C ARG A 18 -13.46 8.78 -3.84
N GLU A 19 -13.93 8.66 -2.61
CA GLU A 19 -14.49 9.79 -1.86
C GLU A 19 -13.49 10.40 -0.87
N SER A 20 -12.38 9.71 -0.63
CA SER A 20 -11.36 10.15 0.32
C SER A 20 -10.64 11.42 -0.11
N THR A 21 -10.21 12.20 0.88
CA THR A 21 -9.28 13.33 0.70
C THR A 21 -7.89 12.99 1.22
N ARG A 22 -7.79 11.99 2.11
CA ARG A 22 -6.54 11.49 2.70
C ARG A 22 -6.56 9.96 2.71
N LEU A 23 -5.46 9.35 2.29
CA LEU A 23 -5.21 7.92 2.33
C LEU A 23 -3.91 7.67 3.06
N ILE A 24 -3.94 6.86 4.10
CA ILE A 24 -2.74 6.44 4.81
C ILE A 24 -2.70 4.93 4.79
N THR A 25 -1.58 4.35 4.36
CA THR A 25 -1.40 2.91 4.30
C THR A 25 -0.18 2.50 5.10
N VAL A 26 -0.35 1.55 6.02
CA VAL A 26 0.74 0.89 6.74
C VAL A 26 0.87 -0.51 6.18
N SER A 27 1.90 -0.72 5.38
CA SER A 27 2.13 -1.93 4.58
C SER A 27 3.53 -2.51 4.85
N PRO A 28 3.71 -3.25 5.95
CA PRO A 28 5.02 -3.77 6.35
C PRO A 28 5.46 -5.02 5.58
N LEU A 29 4.53 -5.67 4.86
CA LEU A 29 4.75 -6.99 4.25
C LEU A 29 4.77 -6.98 2.71
N LEU A 30 4.17 -5.98 2.08
CA LEU A 30 4.10 -5.84 0.62
C LEU A 30 4.07 -4.35 0.25
N ILE A 31 4.42 -4.02 -0.99
CA ILE A 31 4.21 -2.67 -1.51
C ILE A 31 2.70 -2.35 -1.50
N PRO A 32 2.26 -1.18 -1.03
CA PRO A 32 0.84 -0.81 -1.01
C PRO A 32 0.18 -0.92 -2.38
N GLY A 33 -1.04 -1.43 -2.43
CA GLY A 33 -1.74 -1.74 -3.69
C GLY A 33 -1.82 -0.56 -4.67
N LEU A 34 -2.02 0.66 -4.16
CA LEU A 34 -2.04 1.89 -4.96
C LEU A 34 -0.70 2.18 -5.64
N LEU A 35 0.41 1.75 -5.06
CA LEU A 35 1.76 1.99 -5.56
C LEU A 35 2.30 0.82 -6.41
N GLN A 36 1.53 -0.26 -6.58
CA GLN A 36 1.99 -1.46 -7.32
C GLN A 36 1.93 -1.30 -8.84
N THR A 37 2.97 -1.70 -9.56
CA THR A 37 2.96 -1.87 -11.01
C THR A 37 2.08 -3.05 -11.42
N ALA A 38 1.68 -3.09 -12.69
CA ALA A 38 0.88 -4.18 -13.25
C ALA A 38 1.53 -5.55 -13.02
N GLU A 39 2.83 -5.64 -13.32
CA GLU A 39 3.58 -6.89 -13.27
C GLU A 39 3.89 -7.33 -11.84
N TYR A 40 4.11 -6.39 -10.92
CA TYR A 40 4.24 -6.72 -9.50
C TYR A 40 2.93 -7.27 -8.93
N ALA A 41 1.80 -6.61 -9.23
CA ALA A 41 0.47 -7.10 -8.83
C ALA A 41 0.16 -8.48 -9.45
N ARG A 42 0.50 -8.68 -10.72
CA ARG A 42 0.38 -9.96 -11.43
C ARG A 42 1.22 -11.04 -10.76
N GLY A 43 2.45 -10.73 -10.35
CA GLY A 43 3.34 -11.62 -9.62
C GLY A 43 2.72 -12.12 -8.32
N ILE A 44 2.14 -11.21 -7.52
CA ILE A 44 1.40 -11.56 -6.30
C ILE A 44 0.23 -12.49 -6.62
N MET A 45 -0.61 -12.12 -7.59
CA MET A 45 -1.83 -12.88 -7.91
C MET A 45 -1.51 -14.29 -8.41
N THR A 46 -0.48 -14.42 -9.24
CA THR A 46 0.00 -15.71 -9.75
C THR A 46 0.51 -16.58 -8.62
N ALA A 47 1.41 -16.06 -7.78
CA ALA A 47 1.95 -16.79 -6.62
C ALA A 47 0.86 -17.12 -5.58
N GLY A 48 -0.16 -16.28 -5.47
CA GLY A 48 -1.32 -16.46 -4.58
C GLY A 48 -2.37 -17.45 -5.10
N GLY A 49 -2.16 -18.08 -6.26
CA GLY A 49 -3.06 -19.10 -6.82
C GLY A 49 -4.36 -18.53 -7.40
N VAL A 50 -4.37 -17.27 -7.82
CA VAL A 50 -5.50 -16.71 -8.58
C VAL A 50 -5.60 -17.44 -9.93
N PRO A 51 -6.79 -17.88 -10.36
CA PRO A 51 -6.95 -18.52 -11.67
C PRO A 51 -6.47 -17.59 -12.80
N THR A 52 -5.68 -18.12 -13.74
CA THR A 52 -5.08 -17.33 -14.84
C THR A 52 -6.11 -16.48 -15.60
N SER A 53 -7.32 -17.02 -15.81
CA SER A 53 -8.42 -16.31 -16.49
C SER A 53 -8.95 -15.08 -15.74
N GLU A 54 -8.64 -14.94 -14.45
CA GLU A 54 -9.07 -13.81 -13.61
C GLU A 54 -7.96 -12.79 -13.35
N ILE A 55 -6.69 -13.14 -13.62
CA ILE A 55 -5.54 -12.32 -13.25
C ILE A 55 -5.61 -10.94 -13.92
N ASP A 56 -5.81 -10.89 -15.23
CA ASP A 56 -5.84 -9.61 -15.97
C ASP A 56 -6.94 -8.67 -15.45
N THR A 57 -8.14 -9.22 -15.22
CA THR A 57 -9.26 -8.45 -14.66
C THR A 57 -8.93 -7.91 -13.27
N ARG A 58 -8.34 -8.73 -12.39
CA ARG A 58 -7.97 -8.30 -11.03
C ARG A 58 -6.82 -7.28 -11.03
N VAL A 59 -5.85 -7.43 -11.91
CA VAL A 59 -4.76 -6.45 -12.12
C VAL A 59 -5.35 -5.12 -12.59
N ALA A 60 -6.27 -5.14 -13.56
CA ALA A 60 -6.94 -3.93 -14.04
C ALA A 60 -7.67 -3.20 -12.90
N VAL A 61 -8.40 -3.93 -12.05
CA VAL A 61 -9.06 -3.33 -10.87
C VAL A 61 -8.04 -2.78 -9.86
N ARG A 62 -6.95 -3.52 -9.58
CA ARG A 62 -5.86 -3.06 -8.70
C ARG A 62 -5.27 -1.74 -9.18
N LEU A 63 -5.01 -1.60 -10.48
CA LEU A 63 -4.46 -0.39 -11.06
C LEU A 63 -5.49 0.74 -11.14
N GLY A 64 -6.77 0.44 -11.40
CA GLY A 64 -7.84 1.44 -11.43
C GLY A 64 -8.01 2.20 -10.11
N ARG A 65 -7.64 1.58 -8.97
CA ARG A 65 -7.62 2.27 -7.67
C ARG A 65 -6.70 3.50 -7.64
N ARG A 66 -5.66 3.54 -8.48
CA ARG A 66 -4.74 4.69 -8.60
C ARG A 66 -5.44 5.98 -8.98
N ASP A 67 -6.64 5.92 -9.56
CA ASP A 67 -7.43 7.11 -9.89
C ASP A 67 -7.67 8.00 -8.66
N ALA A 68 -7.75 7.43 -7.45
CA ALA A 68 -7.92 8.20 -6.21
C ALA A 68 -6.78 9.21 -5.97
N ILE A 69 -5.55 8.88 -6.39
CA ILE A 69 -4.34 9.69 -6.18
C ILE A 69 -3.85 10.39 -7.46
N ASN A 70 -4.43 10.07 -8.62
CA ASN A 70 -4.03 10.63 -9.92
C ASN A 70 -5.09 11.55 -10.57
N ARG A 71 -6.29 11.64 -9.99
CA ARG A 71 -7.37 12.53 -10.46
C ARG A 71 -7.02 14.01 -10.29
N LYS A 72 -7.86 14.89 -10.86
CA LYS A 72 -7.67 16.36 -10.83
C LYS A 72 -7.52 16.94 -9.41
N ASP A 73 -8.28 16.43 -8.45
CA ASP A 73 -8.19 16.79 -7.04
C ASP A 73 -7.77 15.54 -6.24
N PRO A 74 -6.48 15.18 -6.26
CA PRO A 74 -6.03 13.88 -5.80
C PRO A 74 -6.08 13.78 -4.28
N ALA A 75 -6.40 12.59 -3.76
CA ALA A 75 -6.23 12.31 -2.34
C ALA A 75 -4.74 12.41 -1.95
N GLN A 76 -4.48 12.91 -0.74
CA GLN A 76 -3.14 12.92 -0.15
C GLN A 76 -2.81 11.51 0.34
N LEU A 77 -1.81 10.86 -0.27
CA LEU A 77 -1.37 9.52 0.10
C LEU A 77 -0.14 9.60 1.02
N ARG A 78 -0.18 8.90 2.15
CA ARG A 78 1.02 8.60 2.95
C ARG A 78 1.19 7.10 3.08
N ALA A 79 2.31 6.59 2.58
CA ALA A 79 2.61 5.16 2.55
C ALA A 79 3.78 4.84 3.48
N PHE A 80 3.51 4.01 4.49
CA PHE A 80 4.53 3.44 5.38
C PHE A 80 4.84 2.02 4.93
N ILE A 81 6.05 1.81 4.41
CA ILE A 81 6.48 0.55 3.78
C ILE A 81 7.56 -0.10 4.64
N GLY A 82 7.43 -1.38 4.95
CA GLY A 82 8.48 -2.11 5.67
C GLY A 82 9.78 -2.22 4.85
N GLU A 83 10.94 -1.96 5.44
CA GLU A 83 12.24 -2.07 4.76
C GLU A 83 12.46 -3.44 4.10
N ALA A 84 12.01 -4.51 4.75
CA ALA A 84 12.13 -5.87 4.24
C ALA A 84 11.44 -6.06 2.88
N VAL A 85 10.36 -5.32 2.61
CA VAL A 85 9.61 -5.37 1.35
C VAL A 85 10.50 -4.97 0.17
N LEU A 86 11.44 -4.04 0.36
CA LEU A 86 12.31 -3.57 -0.71
C LEU A 86 13.24 -4.67 -1.23
N ASN A 87 13.48 -5.72 -0.44
CA ASN A 87 14.34 -6.85 -0.80
C ASN A 87 13.56 -8.15 -1.06
N GLN A 88 12.23 -8.14 -0.87
CA GLN A 88 11.40 -9.30 -1.11
C GLN A 88 11.11 -9.42 -2.61
N LEU A 89 11.76 -10.37 -3.28
CA LEU A 89 11.55 -10.61 -4.71
C LEU A 89 10.14 -11.18 -4.96
N ILE A 90 9.32 -10.40 -5.67
CA ILE A 90 8.00 -10.79 -6.18
C ILE A 90 8.04 -10.72 -7.71
N GLY A 91 7.71 -11.84 -8.37
CA GLY A 91 7.94 -11.98 -9.81
C GLY A 91 9.42 -12.24 -10.07
N SER A 92 10.03 -11.45 -10.97
CA SER A 92 11.45 -11.52 -11.30
C SER A 92 12.23 -10.32 -10.73
N PRO A 93 13.57 -10.36 -10.71
CA PRO A 93 14.39 -9.19 -10.34
C PRO A 93 14.05 -7.93 -11.14
N GLU A 94 13.75 -8.06 -12.43
CA GLU A 94 13.36 -6.95 -13.30
C GLU A 94 12.01 -6.35 -12.89
N ILE A 95 11.03 -7.20 -12.56
CA ILE A 95 9.71 -6.74 -12.07
C ILE A 95 9.86 -5.98 -10.76
N MET A 96 10.70 -6.48 -9.84
CA MET A 96 10.92 -5.82 -8.55
C MET A 96 11.69 -4.50 -8.74
N LEU A 97 12.70 -4.47 -9.62
CA LEU A 97 13.43 -3.25 -9.96
C LEU A 97 12.50 -2.17 -10.53
N ASP A 98 11.62 -2.54 -11.47
CA ASP A 98 10.63 -1.64 -12.04
C ASP A 98 9.61 -1.17 -11.00
N GLN A 99 9.22 -2.04 -10.07
CA GLN A 99 8.37 -1.67 -8.94
C GLN A 99 9.03 -0.61 -8.05
N LEU A 100 10.31 -0.77 -7.70
CA LEU A 100 11.03 0.19 -6.85
C LEU A 100 11.22 1.53 -7.56
N ARG A 101 11.54 1.52 -8.86
CA ARG A 101 11.61 2.75 -9.68
C ARG A 101 10.27 3.47 -9.72
N GLU A 102 9.16 2.73 -9.79
CA GLU A 102 7.83 3.32 -9.73
C GLU A 102 7.57 4.03 -8.38
N LEU A 103 8.05 3.49 -7.26
CA LEU A 103 7.95 4.17 -5.95
C LEU A 103 8.63 5.54 -5.98
N LEU A 104 9.83 5.63 -6.56
CA LEU A 104 10.56 6.89 -6.67
C LEU A 104 9.78 7.93 -7.50
N LYS A 105 9.16 7.51 -8.62
CA LYS A 105 8.31 8.41 -9.42
C LYS A 105 7.11 8.93 -8.63
N TYR A 106 6.51 8.10 -7.78
CA TYR A 106 5.41 8.54 -6.92
C TYR A 106 5.90 9.44 -5.79
N ALA A 107 7.08 9.19 -5.21
CA ALA A 107 7.66 10.05 -4.20
C ALA A 107 7.95 11.49 -4.70
N ASP A 108 8.13 11.67 -6.03
CA ASP A 108 8.26 12.99 -6.65
C ASP A 108 6.92 13.75 -6.79
N GLN A 109 5.77 13.11 -6.52
CA GLN A 109 4.46 13.75 -6.62
C GLN A 109 4.11 14.51 -5.35
N ALA A 110 3.59 15.73 -5.50
CA ALA A 110 3.28 16.62 -4.37
C ALA A 110 2.21 16.08 -3.41
N ASN A 111 1.37 15.13 -3.84
CA ASN A 111 0.32 14.52 -3.02
C ASN A 111 0.68 13.13 -2.47
N VAL A 112 1.92 12.67 -2.65
CA VAL A 112 2.34 11.33 -2.20
C VAL A 112 3.57 11.44 -1.31
N GLU A 113 3.48 10.91 -0.10
CA GLU A 113 4.58 10.76 0.83
C GLU A 113 4.87 9.27 1.03
N ILE A 114 6.12 8.84 0.82
CA ILE A 114 6.57 7.48 1.07
C ILE A 114 7.57 7.49 2.22
N ARG A 115 7.33 6.67 3.24
CA ARG A 115 8.22 6.47 4.37
C ARG A 115 8.53 5.00 4.56
N VAL A 116 9.81 4.67 4.75
CA VAL A 116 10.24 3.31 5.05
C VAL A 116 10.28 3.11 6.57
N ILE A 117 9.73 1.99 7.04
CA ILE A 117 9.85 1.53 8.42
C ILE A 117 11.11 0.66 8.51
N PRO A 118 12.17 1.08 9.23
CA PRO A 118 13.42 0.33 9.32
C PRO A 118 13.23 -1.04 9.97
N ALA A 119 13.95 -2.06 9.48
CA ALA A 119 13.88 -3.42 10.02
C ALA A 119 14.38 -3.53 11.47
N ARG A 120 15.21 -2.57 11.92
CA ARG A 120 15.82 -2.55 13.26
C ARG A 120 15.24 -1.47 14.18
N CYS A 121 13.99 -1.06 13.97
CA CYS A 121 13.33 -0.06 14.82
C CYS A 121 12.67 -0.63 16.09
N GLY A 122 12.68 -1.95 16.28
CA GLY A 122 12.01 -2.61 17.41
C GLY A 122 10.53 -2.89 17.10
N TRP A 123 9.69 -2.93 18.14
CA TRP A 123 8.26 -3.20 17.98
C TRP A 123 7.50 -1.92 17.60
N HIS A 124 6.57 -2.05 16.65
CA HIS A 124 5.59 -1.02 16.31
C HIS A 124 4.25 -1.69 15.93
N PRO A 125 3.11 -0.97 16.01
CA PRO A 125 1.78 -1.55 15.76
C PRO A 125 1.59 -2.17 14.36
N GLY A 126 2.30 -1.68 13.34
CA GLY A 126 2.27 -2.29 12.01
C GLY A 126 2.69 -3.77 11.99
N LEU A 127 3.44 -4.26 12.99
CA LEU A 127 3.77 -5.69 13.12
C LEU A 127 2.55 -6.56 13.46
N GLU A 128 1.45 -5.98 13.93
CA GLU A 128 0.20 -6.68 14.19
C GLU A 128 -0.59 -6.94 12.90
N GLY A 129 -0.31 -6.18 11.83
CA GLY A 129 -0.91 -6.36 10.52
C GLY A 129 -0.93 -5.06 9.71
N PRO A 130 -1.12 -5.16 8.38
CA PRO A 130 -1.34 -3.99 7.54
C PRO A 130 -2.71 -3.37 7.80
N PHE A 131 -2.80 -2.06 7.64
CA PHE A 131 -4.06 -1.33 7.70
C PHE A 131 -4.03 -0.08 6.82
N ASP A 132 -5.20 0.32 6.34
CA ASP A 132 -5.40 1.60 5.65
C ASP A 132 -6.31 2.50 6.50
N LEU A 133 -5.94 3.75 6.70
CA LEU A 133 -6.78 4.79 7.30
C LEU A 133 -7.22 5.75 6.18
N VAL A 134 -8.53 5.75 5.90
CA VAL A 134 -9.16 6.52 4.85
C VAL A 134 -9.89 7.71 5.47
N GLY A 135 -9.41 8.91 5.19
CA GLY A 135 -9.91 10.17 5.74
C GLY A 135 -10.76 10.95 4.75
N PHE A 136 -11.75 11.65 5.28
CA PHE A 136 -12.70 12.51 4.55
C PHE A 136 -12.73 13.89 5.20
N ASP A 137 -13.27 14.88 4.48
CA ASP A 137 -13.44 16.23 5.02
C ASP A 137 -14.83 16.45 5.66
N ASP A 138 -15.80 15.60 5.31
CA ASP A 138 -17.22 15.74 5.68
C ASP A 138 -17.74 14.65 6.63
N ARG A 139 -16.92 13.64 6.95
CA ARG A 139 -17.31 12.49 7.79
C ARG A 139 -16.13 11.85 8.52
N THR A 140 -16.45 10.95 9.45
CA THR A 140 -15.45 10.17 10.21
C THR A 140 -14.60 9.30 9.28
N SER A 141 -13.30 9.20 9.59
CA SER A 141 -12.37 8.29 8.91
C SER A 141 -12.82 6.83 9.02
N VAL A 142 -12.41 6.02 8.07
CA VAL A 142 -12.64 4.57 8.05
C VAL A 142 -11.30 3.86 8.09
N VAL A 143 -11.17 2.83 8.93
CA VAL A 143 -10.03 1.91 8.87
C VAL A 143 -10.42 0.71 8.03
N HIS A 144 -9.59 0.36 7.06
CA HIS A 144 -9.73 -0.87 6.29
C HIS A 144 -8.62 -1.85 6.66
N LEU A 145 -9.01 -3.06 7.04
CA LEU A 145 -8.11 -4.16 7.35
C LEU A 145 -8.35 -5.25 6.32
N GLU A 146 -7.34 -5.66 5.57
CA GLU A 146 -7.44 -6.73 4.58
C GLU A 146 -6.59 -7.93 5.01
N ASN A 147 -7.17 -9.12 4.95
CA ASN A 147 -6.44 -10.37 5.10
C ASN A 147 -6.68 -11.28 3.87
N ARG A 148 -6.13 -12.49 3.91
CA ARG A 148 -6.16 -13.45 2.80
C ARG A 148 -7.56 -13.76 2.25
N VAL A 149 -8.59 -13.74 3.09
CA VAL A 149 -9.94 -14.23 2.78
C VAL A 149 -10.99 -13.13 2.93
N SER A 150 -10.84 -12.25 3.92
CA SER A 150 -11.80 -11.21 4.27
C SER A 150 -11.14 -9.86 4.53
N GLY A 151 -11.93 -8.80 4.40
CA GLY A 151 -11.63 -7.49 4.94
C GLY A 151 -12.61 -7.04 6.02
N LEU A 152 -12.21 -6.03 6.79
CA LEU A 152 -13.05 -5.33 7.77
C LEU A 152 -12.98 -3.83 7.48
N PHE A 153 -14.12 -3.16 7.65
CA PHE A 153 -14.21 -1.70 7.65
C PHE A 153 -14.65 -1.26 9.05
N LEU A 154 -13.78 -0.55 9.76
CA LEU A 154 -14.04 -0.03 11.08
C LEU A 154 -14.36 1.46 10.96
N HIS A 155 -15.46 1.88 11.55
CA HIS A 155 -15.95 3.26 11.49
C HIS A 155 -16.42 3.78 12.85
N GLU A 156 -16.37 2.94 13.91
CA GLU A 156 -16.66 3.37 15.26
C GLU A 156 -15.52 4.24 15.79
N LEU A 157 -15.86 5.32 16.48
CA LEU A 157 -14.90 6.36 16.86
C LEU A 157 -13.72 5.81 17.68
N ASP A 158 -13.98 4.89 18.60
CA ASP A 158 -12.93 4.32 19.47
C ASP A 158 -12.02 3.35 18.72
N GLU A 159 -12.55 2.63 17.72
CA GLU A 159 -11.75 1.77 16.83
C GLU A 159 -10.83 2.63 15.96
N VAL A 160 -11.36 3.67 15.33
CA VAL A 160 -10.59 4.60 14.49
C VAL A 160 -9.46 5.26 15.31
N LYS A 161 -9.77 5.76 16.51
CA LYS A 161 -8.77 6.37 17.41
C LYS A 161 -7.65 5.41 17.80
N ALA A 162 -7.95 4.12 17.96
CA ALA A 162 -6.94 3.11 18.26
C ALA A 162 -5.94 3.00 17.10
N TYR A 163 -6.41 3.03 15.85
CA TYR A 163 -5.55 2.99 14.66
C TYR A 163 -4.84 4.32 14.38
N GLU A 164 -5.44 5.46 14.71
CA GLU A 164 -4.74 6.77 14.68
C GLU A 164 -3.56 6.77 15.67
N SER A 165 -3.77 6.28 16.90
CA SER A 165 -2.70 6.12 17.89
C SER A 165 -1.63 5.11 17.45
N ALA A 166 -2.05 4.06 16.73
CA ALA A 166 -1.14 3.08 16.17
C ALA A 166 -0.26 3.69 15.08
N LEU A 167 -0.87 4.51 14.21
CA LEU A 167 -0.20 5.24 13.15
C LEU A 167 0.82 6.24 13.70
N ASP A 168 0.52 6.96 14.78
CA ASP A 168 1.46 7.88 15.41
C ASP A 168 2.76 7.17 15.80
N ARG A 169 2.66 5.98 16.40
CA ARG A 169 3.83 5.15 16.75
C ARG A 169 4.58 4.63 15.53
N VAL A 170 3.88 4.27 14.45
CA VAL A 170 4.53 3.89 13.19
C VAL A 170 5.30 5.08 12.61
N GLN A 171 4.74 6.27 12.67
CA GLN A 171 5.36 7.48 12.16
C GLN A 171 6.60 7.89 12.97
N GLU A 172 6.61 7.67 14.29
CA GLU A 172 7.76 7.94 15.15
C GLU A 172 9.00 7.10 14.79
N VAL A 173 8.80 5.88 14.30
CA VAL A 173 9.90 4.97 13.95
C VAL A 173 10.27 4.96 12.47
N ALA A 174 9.39 5.47 11.61
CA ALA A 174 9.62 5.52 10.18
C ALA A 174 10.69 6.56 9.81
N MET A 175 11.42 6.30 8.74
CA MET A 175 12.39 7.24 8.16
C MET A 175 11.69 8.51 7.66
N SER A 176 12.46 9.58 7.48
CA SER A 176 11.96 10.75 6.74
C SER A 176 11.67 10.38 5.29
N PRO A 177 10.84 11.16 4.58
CA PRO A 177 10.60 10.95 3.14
C PRO A 177 11.91 10.90 2.33
N GLU A 178 12.85 11.81 2.61
CA GLU A 178 14.13 11.89 1.90
C GLU A 178 14.99 10.66 2.16
N GLY A 179 15.15 10.26 3.44
CA GLY A 179 15.90 9.05 3.78
C GLY A 179 15.27 7.77 3.22
N SER A 180 13.95 7.76 3.05
CA SER A 180 13.23 6.65 2.43
C SER A 180 13.51 6.56 0.93
N VAL A 181 13.51 7.70 0.24
CA VAL A 181 13.89 7.80 -1.18
C VAL A 181 15.34 7.36 -1.39
N GLU A 182 16.26 7.83 -0.55
CA GLU A 182 17.68 7.43 -0.57
C GLU A 182 17.82 5.91 -0.41
N LEU A 183 17.16 5.31 0.59
CA LEU A 183 17.21 3.87 0.82
C LEU A 183 16.64 3.07 -0.36
N ILE A 184 15.53 3.50 -0.96
CA ILE A 184 14.95 2.84 -2.15
C ILE A 184 15.93 2.91 -3.33
N ALA A 185 16.55 4.08 -3.56
CA ALA A 185 17.55 4.25 -4.61
C ALA A 185 18.79 3.36 -4.38
N ASP A 186 19.24 3.23 -3.14
CA ASP A 186 20.34 2.34 -2.77
C ASP A 186 20.01 0.86 -3.02
N VAL A 187 18.77 0.42 -2.74
CA VAL A 187 18.32 -0.94 -3.05
C VAL A 187 18.35 -1.18 -4.56
N ILE A 188 17.84 -0.23 -5.36
CA ILE A 188 17.86 -0.27 -6.84
C ILE A 188 19.29 -0.46 -7.33
N ASN A 189 20.22 0.38 -6.88
CA ASN A 189 21.63 0.30 -7.27
C ASN A 189 22.26 -1.07 -6.93
N ARG A 190 21.98 -1.61 -5.73
CA ARG A 190 22.47 -2.94 -5.33
C ARG A 190 21.93 -4.05 -6.23
N MET A 191 20.66 -4.00 -6.60
CA MET A 191 20.05 -5.01 -7.49
C MET A 191 20.66 -4.97 -8.89
N GLU A 192 20.93 -3.78 -9.43
CA GLU A 192 21.56 -3.61 -10.74
C GLU A 192 23.02 -4.10 -10.77
N THR A 193 23.77 -3.91 -9.67
CA THR A 193 25.16 -4.39 -9.58
C THR A 193 25.32 -5.89 -9.36
N THR A 194 24.25 -6.58 -8.95
CA THR A 194 24.25 -8.03 -8.66
C THR A 194 23.70 -8.87 -9.81
N SER A 195 23.12 -8.22 -10.83
CA SER A 195 22.56 -8.84 -12.04
C SER A 195 23.59 -8.94 -13.16
#